data_AF-A0ABD3NVG4-F1
#
_entry.id   AF-A0ABD3NVG4-F1
#
_cell.length_a   1.000
_cell.length_b   1.000
_cell.length_c   1.000
_cell.angle_alpha   90.00
_cell.angle_beta   90.00
_cell.angle_gamma   90.00
#
_symmetry.space_group_name_H-M   'P 1'
#
loop_
_entity.id
_entity.type
_entity.pdbx_description
1 polymer ?
#
loop_
_entity_poly.entity_id
_entity_poly.type
_entity_poly.pdbx_seq_one_letter_code
_entity_poly.pdbx_strand_id
1 'polypeptide(L)'
;MHPSQSASTRSINLRMVAISAISFFFGIQLKTLQDLFSNSVARDTKSVRDAWDPSNSVARDAKSAHKARDQGRMRDRDERRKREKKAPLPSSDENYDDFEPLPWTLPQPTPVRNKTSEEFMEDYIAAKRKHNIPLPWEEEEKYAEKKVSLPLPIIALNFPKSATLTMSAYFSCGGLTTYHTSTQNGRIAICMLENHLHGTPPMNGCDTKRPRVGSRYGDEVPVDFISDIGLQGPPCYYASVHDGGLENIAKHYPNATILLVIRDAKSLYNSMKGWGSIIVRLKKYCGFDGKLHDGENMEYWRNMYDSLPKRREEEYCVNFYHAHTQKIREFAMSHLSMTYVEAELENKDIGTILQKYTKVSPECVMNCHPGPFWVKKHNTTSKCHPIGQNPAELKNDQPLKDEDDEGDNSDGGNADSGDGSDDEIEDDIGDENGKT
;
A
#
# COMPACT_ATOMS: atom_id res chain seq x y z
N MET A 1 10.13 77.51 -57.29
CA MET A 1 10.20 76.84 -58.61
C MET A 1 11.39 75.89 -58.63
N HIS A 2 11.17 74.62 -58.35
CA HIS A 2 11.65 73.43 -59.08
C HIS A 2 11.00 72.19 -58.43
N PRO A 3 10.63 71.15 -59.20
CA PRO A 3 9.74 70.06 -58.79
C PRO A 3 10.49 68.72 -58.58
N SER A 4 9.81 67.68 -58.04
CA SER A 4 9.98 66.23 -58.35
C SER A 4 9.35 65.37 -57.21
N GLN A 5 8.20 64.70 -57.43
CA GLN A 5 8.02 63.25 -57.70
C GLN A 5 8.55 62.31 -56.58
N SER A 6 7.72 61.58 -55.83
CA SER A 6 6.90 60.38 -56.15
C SER A 6 7.68 59.04 -56.16
N ALA A 7 7.10 58.07 -55.43
CA ALA A 7 7.24 56.61 -55.48
C ALA A 7 8.34 55.92 -54.63
N SER A 8 7.90 55.09 -53.66
CA SER A 8 8.21 53.65 -53.66
C SER A 8 7.42 52.88 -52.58
N THR A 9 6.40 52.16 -53.02
CA THR A 9 5.80 51.00 -52.34
C THR A 9 6.69 49.77 -52.48
N ARG A 10 7.02 49.10 -51.36
CA ARG A 10 7.04 47.63 -51.15
C ARG A 10 7.93 47.27 -49.96
N SER A 11 7.34 47.16 -48.78
CA SER A 11 7.95 46.48 -47.64
C SER A 11 6.87 45.76 -46.82
N ILE A 12 6.19 44.83 -47.45
CA ILE A 12 5.31 43.88 -46.76
C ILE A 12 5.75 42.47 -47.19
N ASN A 13 5.87 41.59 -46.20
CA ASN A 13 6.10 40.13 -46.30
C ASN A 13 7.54 39.60 -46.41
N LEU A 14 8.40 39.92 -45.43
CA LEU A 14 9.49 38.98 -45.06
C LEU A 14 9.37 38.47 -43.62
N ARG A 15 8.90 39.31 -42.69
CA ARG A 15 8.74 38.93 -41.28
C ARG A 15 7.63 37.91 -41.03
N MET A 16 6.52 37.93 -41.78
CA MET A 16 5.47 36.92 -41.63
C MET A 16 5.86 35.54 -42.17
N VAL A 17 6.65 35.48 -43.25
CA VAL A 17 7.10 34.18 -43.82
C VAL A 17 8.12 33.51 -42.89
N ALA A 18 9.00 34.30 -42.26
CA ALA A 18 9.96 33.78 -41.28
C ALA A 18 9.28 33.21 -40.02
N ILE A 19 8.24 33.88 -39.50
CA ILE A 19 7.49 33.42 -38.32
C ILE A 19 6.72 32.13 -38.64
N SER A 20 6.13 32.02 -39.84
CA SER A 20 5.36 30.83 -40.21
C SER A 20 6.25 29.59 -40.47
N ALA A 21 7.49 29.77 -40.94
CA ALA A 21 8.43 28.67 -41.13
C ALA A 21 8.95 28.12 -39.79
N ILE A 22 9.22 28.99 -38.81
CA ILE A 22 9.68 28.57 -37.47
C ILE A 22 8.57 27.78 -36.75
N SER A 23 7.31 28.20 -36.84
CA SER A 23 6.19 27.46 -36.25
C SER A 23 5.97 26.08 -36.88
N PHE A 24 6.24 25.91 -38.17
CA PHE A 24 6.10 24.61 -38.85
C PHE A 24 7.18 23.61 -38.43
N PHE A 25 8.43 24.05 -38.25
CA PHE A 25 9.52 23.16 -37.81
C PHE A 25 9.42 22.80 -36.32
N PHE A 26 9.01 23.74 -35.44
CA PHE A 26 8.76 23.42 -34.04
C PHE A 26 7.53 22.50 -33.84
N GLY A 27 6.48 22.67 -34.65
CA GLY A 27 5.30 21.81 -34.59
C GLY A 27 5.57 20.36 -35.02
N ILE A 28 6.48 20.15 -35.98
CA ILE A 28 6.86 18.79 -36.42
C ILE A 28 7.73 18.09 -35.38
N GLN A 29 8.67 18.79 -34.72
CA GLN A 29 9.53 18.17 -33.71
C GLN A 29 8.79 17.82 -32.41
N LEU A 30 7.77 18.61 -32.02
CA LEU A 30 6.97 18.27 -30.84
C LEU A 30 6.16 16.97 -31.04
N LYS A 31 5.64 16.75 -32.25
CA LYS A 31 4.78 15.60 -32.52
C LYS A 31 5.56 14.28 -32.58
N THR A 32 6.76 14.28 -33.15
CA THR A 32 7.65 13.10 -33.12
C THR A 32 8.20 12.79 -31.73
N LEU A 33 8.45 13.81 -30.90
CA LEU A 33 8.82 13.60 -29.49
C LEU A 33 7.65 13.01 -28.69
N GLN A 34 6.43 13.50 -28.89
CA GLN A 34 5.24 13.00 -28.21
C GLN A 34 4.92 11.53 -28.58
N ASP A 35 5.14 11.13 -29.83
CA ASP A 35 4.98 9.74 -30.29
C ASP A 35 6.10 8.79 -29.78
N LEU A 36 7.30 9.32 -29.50
CA LEU A 36 8.39 8.56 -28.90
C LEU A 36 8.18 8.32 -27.40
N PHE A 37 7.67 9.31 -26.65
CA PHE A 37 7.39 9.17 -25.22
C PHE A 37 6.10 8.41 -24.93
N SER A 38 5.08 8.47 -25.80
CA SER A 38 3.82 7.74 -25.58
C SER A 38 3.98 6.22 -25.71
N ASN A 39 4.99 5.74 -26.45
CA ASN A 39 5.24 4.31 -26.67
C ASN A 39 6.21 3.66 -25.67
N SER A 40 7.03 4.43 -24.94
CA SER A 40 7.95 3.85 -23.94
C SER A 40 7.26 3.64 -22.58
N VAL A 41 6.34 4.52 -22.18
CA VAL A 41 5.60 4.42 -20.90
C VAL A 41 4.67 3.20 -20.86
N ALA A 42 4.16 2.75 -22.00
CA ALA A 42 3.24 1.60 -22.07
C ALA A 42 3.92 0.23 -21.93
N ARG A 43 5.25 0.13 -22.08
CA ARG A 43 5.96 -1.16 -21.95
C ARG A 43 6.42 -1.47 -20.53
N ASP A 44 6.56 -0.45 -19.69
CA ASP A 44 7.15 -0.62 -18.35
C ASP A 44 6.10 -0.92 -17.25
N THR A 45 4.84 -0.57 -17.49
CA THR A 45 3.73 -0.88 -16.55
C THR A 45 3.46 -2.38 -16.40
N LYS A 46 3.78 -3.19 -17.41
CA LYS A 46 3.53 -4.63 -17.39
C LYS A 46 4.52 -5.39 -16.49
N SER A 47 5.78 -4.94 -16.43
CA SER A 47 6.83 -5.49 -15.57
C SER A 47 6.49 -5.35 -14.08
N VAL A 48 5.97 -4.18 -13.69
CA VAL A 48 5.63 -3.88 -12.29
C VAL A 48 4.35 -4.60 -11.83
N ARG A 49 3.39 -4.85 -12.74
CA ARG A 49 2.15 -5.62 -12.44
C ARG A 49 2.45 -7.09 -12.10
N ASP A 50 3.37 -7.72 -12.83
CA ASP A 50 3.69 -9.14 -12.65
C ASP A 50 4.42 -9.44 -11.32
N ALA A 51 5.04 -8.44 -10.68
CA ALA A 51 5.79 -8.61 -9.43
C ALA A 51 4.90 -8.88 -8.19
N TRP A 52 3.58 -8.67 -8.29
CA TRP A 52 2.66 -8.70 -7.15
C TRP A 52 1.51 -9.69 -7.26
N ASP A 53 1.41 -10.46 -8.34
CA ASP A 53 0.45 -11.54 -8.45
C ASP A 53 1.06 -12.85 -7.91
N PRO A 54 0.83 -13.23 -6.64
CA PRO A 54 1.33 -14.48 -6.09
C PRO A 54 0.83 -15.71 -6.86
N SER A 55 -0.29 -15.61 -7.60
CA SER A 55 -0.82 -16.71 -8.39
C SER A 55 0.02 -17.05 -9.63
N ASN A 56 0.82 -16.10 -10.12
CA ASN A 56 1.64 -16.26 -11.33
C ASN A 56 2.97 -17.00 -11.07
N SER A 57 3.42 -17.08 -9.81
CA SER A 57 4.70 -17.70 -9.44
C SER A 57 4.69 -19.24 -9.42
N VAL A 58 3.52 -19.87 -9.24
CA VAL A 58 3.39 -21.34 -9.11
C VAL A 58 3.30 -22.02 -10.49
N ALA A 59 2.99 -21.27 -11.55
CA ALA A 59 2.74 -21.82 -12.87
C ALA A 59 3.99 -21.99 -13.77
N ARG A 60 5.16 -21.47 -13.36
CA ARG A 60 6.36 -21.42 -14.22
C ARG A 60 7.33 -22.60 -14.11
N ASP A 61 7.30 -23.40 -13.04
CA ASP A 61 8.32 -24.44 -12.82
C ASP A 61 7.97 -25.87 -13.30
N ALA A 62 6.81 -26.09 -13.92
CA ALA A 62 6.36 -27.43 -14.34
C ALA A 62 6.51 -27.72 -15.85
N LYS A 63 7.22 -26.90 -16.63
CA LYS A 63 7.29 -27.04 -18.10
C LYS A 63 8.71 -27.04 -18.65
N SER A 64 9.56 -27.96 -18.21
CA SER A 64 10.79 -28.26 -18.93
C SER A 64 11.24 -29.72 -18.77
N ALA A 65 10.43 -30.67 -19.26
CA ALA A 65 10.87 -32.03 -19.58
C ALA A 65 9.79 -32.81 -20.36
N HIS A 66 9.53 -32.44 -21.61
CA HIS A 66 8.99 -33.32 -22.68
C HIS A 66 8.54 -32.47 -23.86
N LYS A 67 9.44 -32.18 -24.81
CA LYS A 67 9.03 -31.58 -26.08
C LYS A 67 9.93 -32.01 -27.23
N ALA A 68 9.54 -33.10 -27.89
CA ALA A 68 10.05 -33.40 -29.23
C ALA A 68 9.08 -34.16 -30.15
N ARG A 69 7.84 -34.53 -29.74
CA ARG A 69 7.00 -35.40 -30.59
C ARG A 69 5.54 -35.05 -30.81
N ASP A 70 5.05 -33.87 -30.39
CA ASP A 70 3.62 -33.54 -30.49
C ASP A 70 3.32 -32.11 -30.96
N GLN A 71 4.11 -31.59 -31.91
CA GLN A 71 4.00 -30.20 -32.38
C GLN A 71 2.84 -29.94 -33.36
N GLY A 72 2.25 -30.98 -33.96
CA GLY A 72 1.16 -30.82 -34.94
C GLY A 72 -0.23 -30.67 -34.31
N ARG A 73 -0.55 -31.44 -33.24
CA ARG A 73 -1.88 -31.42 -32.60
C ARG A 73 -2.07 -30.33 -31.54
N MET A 74 -1.00 -29.71 -31.04
CA MET A 74 -1.11 -28.59 -30.11
C MET A 74 -1.52 -27.27 -30.79
N ARG A 75 -1.20 -27.05 -32.07
CA ARG A 75 -1.50 -25.78 -32.77
C ARG A 75 -3.01 -25.50 -32.86
N ASP A 76 -3.81 -26.49 -33.26
CA ASP A 76 -5.27 -26.31 -33.34
C ASP A 76 -5.94 -26.18 -31.97
N ARG A 77 -5.38 -26.82 -30.94
CA ARG A 77 -5.91 -26.74 -29.57
C ARG A 77 -5.56 -25.41 -28.88
N ASP A 78 -4.39 -24.85 -29.18
CA ASP A 78 -3.98 -23.52 -28.72
C ASP A 78 -4.75 -22.40 -29.45
N GLU A 79 -5.10 -22.56 -30.73
CA GLU A 79 -5.97 -21.59 -31.42
C GLU A 79 -7.41 -21.62 -30.89
N ARG A 80 -7.95 -22.81 -30.56
CA ARG A 80 -9.29 -22.91 -29.96
C ARG A 80 -9.33 -22.40 -28.52
N ARG A 81 -8.25 -22.57 -27.73
CA ARG A 81 -8.10 -21.97 -26.40
C ARG A 81 -7.90 -20.45 -26.41
N LYS A 82 -7.37 -19.88 -27.49
CA LYS A 82 -7.20 -18.42 -27.63
C LYS A 82 -8.51 -17.65 -27.87
N ARG A 83 -9.64 -18.32 -28.15
CA ARG A 83 -10.91 -17.66 -28.52
C ARG A 83 -11.98 -17.62 -27.44
N GLU A 84 -11.82 -18.34 -26.33
CA GLU A 84 -12.65 -18.14 -25.15
C GLU A 84 -11.85 -17.36 -24.11
N LYS A 85 -11.65 -16.05 -24.37
CA LYS A 85 -11.28 -15.13 -23.29
C LYS A 85 -12.45 -15.17 -22.31
N LYS A 86 -12.30 -15.93 -21.22
CA LYS A 86 -13.22 -15.84 -20.08
C LYS A 86 -13.35 -14.35 -19.76
N ALA A 87 -14.59 -13.88 -19.59
CA ALA A 87 -14.81 -12.53 -19.13
C ALA A 87 -13.92 -12.30 -17.89
N PRO A 88 -13.24 -11.15 -17.79
CA PRO A 88 -12.47 -10.81 -16.60
C PRO A 88 -13.36 -11.04 -15.38
N LEU A 89 -12.78 -11.59 -14.31
CA LEU A 89 -13.52 -11.68 -13.06
C LEU A 89 -13.98 -10.26 -12.69
N PRO A 90 -15.20 -10.07 -12.16
CA PRO A 90 -15.73 -8.74 -11.83
C PRO A 90 -14.75 -7.87 -11.02
N SER A 91 -13.91 -8.50 -10.20
CA SER A 91 -12.92 -7.89 -9.30
C SER A 91 -11.47 -7.88 -9.83
N SER A 92 -11.22 -8.04 -11.14
CA SER A 92 -9.86 -7.99 -11.68
C SER A 92 -9.34 -6.54 -11.79
N ASP A 93 -8.10 -6.31 -11.36
CA ASP A 93 -7.39 -5.01 -11.45
C ASP A 93 -7.44 -4.38 -12.85
N GLU A 94 -7.52 -5.19 -13.93
CA GLU A 94 -7.61 -4.72 -15.32
C GLU A 94 -8.86 -3.87 -15.61
N ASN A 95 -9.92 -3.98 -14.80
CA ASN A 95 -11.15 -3.20 -14.98
C ASN A 95 -11.01 -1.73 -14.56
N TYR A 96 -9.86 -1.34 -14.00
CA TYR A 96 -9.67 -0.05 -13.32
C TYR A 96 -8.59 0.83 -13.94
N ASP A 97 -8.10 0.50 -15.13
CA ASP A 97 -7.02 1.27 -15.78
C ASP A 97 -7.40 2.75 -16.03
N ASP A 98 -8.69 3.03 -16.22
CA ASP A 98 -9.25 4.39 -16.42
C ASP A 98 -9.95 4.93 -15.15
N PHE A 99 -9.75 4.31 -13.98
CA PHE A 99 -10.42 4.71 -12.76
C PHE A 99 -9.82 6.00 -12.19
N GLU A 100 -10.63 7.05 -12.12
CA GLU A 100 -10.24 8.31 -11.48
C GLU A 100 -9.95 8.08 -9.99
N PRO A 101 -8.82 8.58 -9.46
CA PRO A 101 -8.53 8.48 -8.04
C PRO A 101 -9.69 9.07 -7.22
N LEU A 102 -10.01 8.44 -6.09
CA LEU A 102 -11.08 8.91 -5.24
C LEU A 102 -10.63 10.11 -4.41
N PRO A 103 -11.56 11.04 -4.09
CA PRO A 103 -11.26 12.11 -3.16
C PRO A 103 -10.86 11.51 -1.81
N TRP A 104 -9.86 12.14 -1.20
CA TRP A 104 -9.39 11.81 0.13
C TRP A 104 -9.12 13.07 0.93
N THR A 105 -9.23 12.95 2.23
CA THR A 105 -8.96 14.03 3.18
C THR A 105 -8.17 13.53 4.36
N LEU A 106 -7.24 14.37 4.84
CA LEU A 106 -6.57 14.19 6.10
C LEU A 106 -6.69 15.47 6.93
N PRO A 107 -6.92 15.36 8.25
CA PRO A 107 -7.12 16.52 9.09
C PRO A 107 -5.83 17.32 9.23
N GLN A 108 -5.96 18.62 9.51
CA GLN A 108 -4.84 19.41 10.00
C GLN A 108 -4.43 18.92 11.40
N PRO A 109 -3.16 19.12 11.80
CA PRO A 109 -2.67 18.64 13.09
C PRO A 109 -3.50 19.19 14.28
N THR A 110 -4.03 18.29 15.12
CA THR A 110 -4.66 18.64 16.41
C THR A 110 -3.89 18.00 17.57
N PRO A 111 -4.15 18.37 18.84
CA PRO A 111 -3.43 17.77 19.97
C PRO A 111 -3.55 16.24 20.08
N VAL A 112 -4.62 15.62 19.55
CA VAL A 112 -4.80 14.16 19.57
C VAL A 112 -3.74 13.42 18.73
N ARG A 113 -3.13 14.12 17.76
CA ARG A 113 -2.06 13.61 16.91
C ARG A 113 -0.83 13.18 17.71
N ASN A 114 -0.52 13.93 18.77
CA ASN A 114 0.74 13.78 19.51
C ASN A 114 0.62 12.81 20.69
N LYS A 115 -0.56 12.23 20.92
CA LYS A 115 -0.78 11.26 22.00
C LYS A 115 -0.14 9.93 21.66
N THR A 116 0.41 9.26 22.66
CA THR A 116 0.75 7.83 22.56
C THR A 116 -0.52 6.99 22.43
N SER A 117 -0.40 5.72 22.07
CA SER A 117 -1.57 4.82 22.08
C SER A 117 -2.16 4.67 23.47
N GLU A 118 -1.33 4.66 24.52
CA GLU A 118 -1.79 4.55 25.90
C GLU A 118 -2.62 5.78 26.32
N GLU A 119 -2.07 6.99 26.13
CA GLU A 119 -2.78 8.24 26.45
C GLU A 119 -4.10 8.37 25.69
N PHE A 120 -4.12 8.03 24.39
CA PHE A 120 -5.35 8.08 23.62
C PHE A 120 -6.37 7.04 24.08
N MET A 121 -5.94 5.80 24.37
CA MET A 121 -6.82 4.75 24.84
C MET A 121 -7.42 5.07 26.22
N GLU A 122 -6.67 5.71 27.11
CA GLU A 122 -7.19 6.22 28.39
C GLU A 122 -8.33 7.21 28.18
N ASP A 123 -8.15 8.20 27.30
CA ASP A 123 -9.20 9.18 26.96
C ASP A 123 -10.42 8.54 26.32
N TYR A 124 -10.20 7.60 25.40
CA TYR A 124 -11.29 6.87 24.73
C TYR A 124 -12.11 6.03 25.72
N ILE A 125 -11.45 5.32 26.63
CA ILE A 125 -12.08 4.56 27.72
C ILE A 125 -12.85 5.50 28.65
N ALA A 126 -12.26 6.62 29.04
CA ALA A 126 -12.93 7.62 29.87
C ALA A 126 -14.17 8.20 29.20
N ALA A 127 -14.11 8.47 27.89
CA ALA A 127 -15.25 8.93 27.11
C ALA A 127 -16.38 7.88 27.07
N LYS A 128 -16.06 6.60 26.81
CA LYS A 128 -17.07 5.52 26.87
C LYS A 128 -17.73 5.41 28.24
N ARG A 129 -16.94 5.44 29.32
CA ARG A 129 -17.45 5.40 30.70
C ARG A 129 -18.35 6.59 31.01
N LYS A 130 -17.98 7.81 30.58
CA LYS A 130 -18.82 9.02 30.70
C LYS A 130 -20.19 8.86 30.04
N HIS A 131 -20.26 8.10 28.94
CA HIS A 131 -21.50 7.80 28.22
C HIS A 131 -22.19 6.50 28.64
N ASN A 132 -21.70 5.82 29.69
CA ASN A 132 -22.17 4.51 30.14
C ASN A 132 -22.16 3.43 29.04
N ILE A 133 -21.20 3.52 28.12
CA ILE A 133 -21.03 2.54 27.05
C ILE A 133 -20.12 1.42 27.58
N PRO A 134 -20.55 0.14 27.54
CA PRO A 134 -19.75 -0.97 28.05
C PRO A 134 -18.48 -1.17 27.21
N LEU A 135 -17.41 -1.61 27.88
CA LEU A 135 -16.16 -1.99 27.26
C LEU A 135 -16.15 -3.51 27.05
N PRO A 136 -16.03 -4.02 25.81
CA PRO A 136 -16.19 -5.45 25.56
C PRO A 136 -15.25 -6.37 26.34
N TRP A 137 -14.03 -5.91 26.62
CA TRP A 137 -13.05 -6.65 27.43
C TRP A 137 -13.35 -6.66 28.94
N GLU A 138 -14.29 -5.85 29.41
CA GLU A 138 -14.79 -5.86 30.79
C GLU A 138 -16.08 -6.71 30.92
N GLU A 139 -16.71 -7.10 29.81
CA GLU A 139 -17.94 -7.92 29.79
C GLU A 139 -17.63 -9.43 29.88
N GLU A 140 -17.04 -9.89 30.99
CA GLU A 140 -16.54 -11.26 31.13
C GLU A 140 -17.57 -12.35 30.81
N GLU A 141 -18.80 -12.22 31.31
CA GLU A 141 -19.89 -13.19 31.11
C GLU A 141 -20.30 -13.30 29.63
N LYS A 142 -20.41 -12.15 28.93
CA LYS A 142 -20.83 -12.09 27.51
C LYS A 142 -19.82 -12.75 26.58
N TYR A 143 -18.55 -12.75 26.97
CA TYR A 143 -17.43 -13.29 26.19
C TYR A 143 -16.78 -14.51 26.86
N ALA A 144 -17.44 -15.16 27.82
CA ALA A 144 -16.88 -16.30 28.54
C ALA A 144 -16.55 -17.49 27.61
N GLU A 145 -17.45 -17.78 26.68
CA GLU A 145 -17.33 -18.88 25.71
C GLU A 145 -16.66 -18.46 24.39
N LYS A 146 -16.26 -17.19 24.26
CA LYS A 146 -15.68 -16.66 23.03
C LYS A 146 -14.16 -16.66 23.13
N LYS A 147 -13.50 -17.01 22.03
CA LYS A 147 -12.04 -17.00 21.94
C LYS A 147 -11.44 -15.59 22.02
N VAL A 148 -12.23 -14.57 21.69
CA VAL A 148 -11.86 -13.17 21.79
C VAL A 148 -12.95 -12.36 22.47
N SER A 149 -12.55 -11.32 23.22
CA SER A 149 -13.47 -10.40 23.92
C SER A 149 -13.96 -9.23 23.07
N LEU A 150 -13.70 -9.25 21.76
CA LEU A 150 -14.04 -8.14 20.87
C LEU A 150 -15.31 -8.42 20.04
N PRO A 151 -16.15 -7.40 19.78
CA PRO A 151 -17.18 -7.48 18.76
C PRO A 151 -16.58 -7.75 17.37
N LEU A 152 -17.30 -8.55 16.57
CA LEU A 152 -16.93 -8.91 15.21
C LEU A 152 -17.81 -8.18 14.18
N PRO A 153 -17.30 -7.86 12.98
CA PRO A 153 -15.92 -8.09 12.53
C PRO A 153 -14.90 -7.16 13.20
N ILE A 154 -13.63 -7.57 13.22
CA ILE A 154 -12.49 -6.73 13.54
C ILE A 154 -11.87 -6.24 12.23
N ILE A 155 -11.89 -4.93 12.02
CA ILE A 155 -11.39 -4.29 10.80
C ILE A 155 -10.13 -3.51 11.16
N ALA A 156 -9.00 -4.01 10.67
CA ALA A 156 -7.70 -3.40 10.92
C ALA A 156 -7.42 -2.32 9.86
N LEU A 157 -7.39 -1.06 10.30
CA LEU A 157 -7.23 0.12 9.45
C LEU A 157 -5.77 0.57 9.29
N ASN A 158 -4.84 -0.31 9.62
CA ASN A 158 -3.40 -0.09 9.51
C ASN A 158 -2.99 0.33 8.10
N PHE A 159 -2.05 1.28 8.05
CA PHE A 159 -1.32 1.54 6.82
C PHE A 159 -0.40 0.34 6.50
N PRO A 160 -0.06 0.09 5.22
CA PRO A 160 0.86 -0.99 4.87
C PRO A 160 2.17 -0.81 5.62
N LYS A 161 2.80 -1.93 6.01
CA LYS A 161 4.02 -1.96 6.83
C LYS A 161 3.84 -1.58 8.31
N SER A 162 2.61 -1.33 8.76
CA SER A 162 2.23 -1.23 10.18
C SER A 162 1.68 -2.56 10.72
N ALA A 163 2.44 -3.66 10.57
CA ALA A 163 2.16 -4.97 11.17
C ALA A 163 0.83 -5.66 10.78
N THR A 164 0.29 -5.40 9.59
CA THR A 164 -0.96 -6.03 9.11
C THR A 164 -0.90 -7.57 9.08
N LEU A 165 0.22 -8.14 8.65
CA LEU A 165 0.45 -9.59 8.63
C LEU A 165 0.62 -10.16 10.04
N THR A 166 1.37 -9.47 10.92
CA THR A 166 1.51 -9.85 12.33
C THR A 166 0.15 -9.90 13.03
N MET A 167 -0.72 -8.91 12.80
CA MET A 167 -2.08 -8.93 13.38
C MET A 167 -2.95 -10.03 12.79
N SER A 168 -2.85 -10.31 11.49
CA SER A 168 -3.54 -11.46 10.89
C SER A 168 -3.10 -12.79 11.52
N ALA A 169 -1.82 -12.93 11.85
CA ALA A 169 -1.29 -14.12 12.50
C ALA A 169 -1.70 -14.20 13.98
N TYR A 170 -1.69 -13.06 14.70
CA TYR A 170 -2.12 -12.94 16.09
C TYR A 170 -3.57 -13.42 16.27
N PHE A 171 -4.51 -12.87 15.51
CA PHE A 171 -5.91 -13.28 15.61
C PHE A 171 -6.15 -14.70 15.11
N SER A 172 -5.39 -15.17 14.12
CA SER A 172 -5.45 -16.58 13.70
C SER A 172 -4.99 -17.52 14.82
N CYS A 173 -3.96 -17.15 15.57
CA CYS A 173 -3.49 -17.87 16.76
C CYS A 173 -4.55 -17.85 17.88
N GLY A 174 -5.26 -16.72 18.04
CA GLY A 174 -6.48 -16.60 18.85
C GLY A 174 -7.69 -17.39 18.33
N GLY A 175 -7.55 -18.14 17.24
CA GLY A 175 -8.57 -19.02 16.70
C GLY A 175 -9.71 -18.32 15.95
N LEU A 176 -9.47 -17.08 15.49
CA LEU A 176 -10.33 -16.35 14.56
C LEU A 176 -10.02 -16.71 13.11
N THR A 177 -11.02 -16.54 12.26
CA THR A 177 -10.86 -16.58 10.80
C THR A 177 -10.31 -15.24 10.32
N THR A 178 -9.17 -15.25 9.63
CA THR A 178 -8.46 -14.02 9.24
C THR A 178 -8.27 -13.91 7.72
N TYR A 179 -8.29 -12.70 7.18
CA TYR A 179 -7.84 -12.35 5.83
C TYR A 179 -6.78 -11.24 5.89
N HIS A 180 -5.70 -11.41 5.13
CA HIS A 180 -4.65 -10.42 4.90
C HIS A 180 -4.57 -10.15 3.40
N THR A 181 -4.87 -8.91 3.00
CA THR A 181 -4.84 -8.38 1.61
C THR A 181 -5.83 -9.02 0.61
N SER A 182 -5.95 -10.35 0.57
CA SER A 182 -6.62 -11.09 -0.51
C SER A 182 -7.56 -12.19 -0.01
N THR A 183 -8.66 -12.36 -0.74
CA THR A 183 -9.64 -13.46 -0.64
C THR A 183 -9.45 -14.47 -1.76
N GLN A 184 -10.35 -15.47 -1.87
CA GLN A 184 -10.32 -16.39 -3.01
C GLN A 184 -10.67 -15.67 -4.33
N ASN A 185 -11.40 -14.55 -4.26
CA ASN A 185 -11.85 -13.75 -5.40
C ASN A 185 -10.97 -12.53 -5.70
N GLY A 186 -9.75 -12.47 -5.14
CA GLY A 186 -8.80 -11.37 -5.34
C GLY A 186 -8.69 -10.45 -4.14
N ARG A 187 -8.22 -9.22 -4.35
CA ARG A 187 -7.93 -8.28 -3.25
C ARG A 187 -9.21 -7.85 -2.56
N ILE A 188 -9.27 -8.00 -1.25
CA ILE A 188 -10.48 -7.69 -0.48
C ILE A 188 -10.86 -6.21 -0.58
N ALA A 189 -9.84 -5.34 -0.71
CA ALA A 189 -10.03 -3.91 -0.83
C ALA A 189 -10.72 -3.47 -2.13
N ILE A 190 -10.65 -4.25 -3.21
CA ILE A 190 -11.41 -3.98 -4.46
C ILE A 190 -12.90 -4.17 -4.20
N CYS A 191 -13.27 -5.28 -3.57
CA CYS A 191 -14.66 -5.52 -3.21
C CYS A 191 -15.17 -4.48 -2.18
N MET A 192 -14.34 -4.10 -1.20
CA MET A 192 -14.71 -3.02 -0.26
C MET A 192 -14.88 -1.66 -0.95
N LEU A 193 -14.05 -1.36 -1.96
CA LEU A 193 -14.18 -0.18 -2.79
C LEU A 193 -15.51 -0.19 -3.56
N GLU A 194 -15.79 -1.27 -4.29
CA GLU A 194 -17.04 -1.42 -5.04
C GLU A 194 -18.26 -1.27 -4.13
N ASN A 195 -18.24 -1.89 -2.95
CA ASN A 195 -19.32 -1.75 -1.97
C ASN A 195 -19.47 -0.33 -1.44
N HIS A 196 -18.34 0.36 -1.21
CA HIS A 196 -18.37 1.76 -0.81
C HIS A 196 -19.03 2.63 -1.89
N LEU A 197 -18.65 2.47 -3.16
CA LEU A 197 -19.25 3.23 -4.26
C LEU A 197 -20.75 2.97 -4.44
N HIS A 198 -21.24 1.77 -4.08
CA HIS A 198 -22.66 1.42 -4.12
C HIS A 198 -23.41 1.70 -2.80
N GLY A 199 -22.73 2.20 -1.76
CA GLY A 199 -23.31 2.43 -0.43
C GLY A 199 -23.79 1.15 0.28
N THR A 200 -23.25 -0.01 -0.10
CA THR A 200 -23.55 -1.34 0.46
C THR A 200 -22.56 -1.72 1.58
N PRO A 201 -22.86 -2.77 2.38
CA PRO A 201 -21.95 -3.21 3.43
C PRO A 201 -20.56 -3.53 2.88
N PRO A 202 -19.46 -3.00 3.46
CA PRO A 202 -18.11 -3.12 2.91
C PRO A 202 -17.67 -4.54 2.53
N MET A 203 -18.10 -5.57 3.26
CA MET A 203 -17.71 -6.97 2.98
C MET A 203 -18.76 -7.78 2.21
N ASN A 204 -19.81 -7.13 1.70
CA ASN A 204 -20.86 -7.82 0.96
C ASN A 204 -20.31 -8.42 -0.34
N GLY A 205 -20.47 -9.73 -0.55
CA GLY A 205 -20.01 -10.42 -1.75
C GLY A 205 -18.49 -10.61 -1.87
N CYS A 206 -17.68 -10.25 -0.86
CA CYS A 206 -16.22 -10.33 -0.94
C CYS A 206 -15.63 -11.73 -0.71
N ASP A 207 -16.44 -12.79 -0.82
CA ASP A 207 -16.07 -14.18 -0.49
C ASP A 207 -15.29 -14.31 0.83
N THR A 208 -15.84 -13.69 1.85
CA THR A 208 -15.26 -13.69 3.20
C THR A 208 -15.53 -14.99 3.94
N LYS A 209 -15.94 -16.05 3.23
CA LYS A 209 -16.21 -17.35 3.83
C LYS A 209 -14.95 -18.20 3.78
N ARG A 210 -14.62 -18.84 4.89
CA ARG A 210 -13.55 -19.84 4.95
C ARG A 210 -14.02 -21.07 5.70
N PRO A 211 -13.53 -22.27 5.32
CA PRO A 211 -13.68 -23.44 6.17
C PRO A 211 -13.07 -23.13 7.53
N ARG A 212 -13.84 -23.33 8.61
CA ARG A 212 -13.30 -23.16 9.96
C ARG A 212 -12.13 -24.13 10.16
N VAL A 213 -10.99 -23.61 10.59
CA VAL A 213 -9.80 -24.42 10.93
C VAL A 213 -10.20 -25.47 11.97
N GLY A 214 -10.02 -26.75 11.63
CA GLY A 214 -10.40 -27.88 12.48
C GLY A 214 -11.86 -28.36 12.36
N SER A 215 -12.70 -27.74 11.53
CA SER A 215 -14.03 -28.29 11.22
C SER A 215 -13.90 -29.44 10.21
N ARG A 216 -14.49 -30.61 10.52
CA ARG A 216 -14.46 -31.78 9.63
C ARG A 216 -15.46 -31.70 8.47
N TYR A 217 -16.42 -30.77 8.53
CA TYR A 217 -17.59 -30.75 7.65
C TYR A 217 -17.64 -29.59 6.65
N GLY A 218 -16.54 -28.85 6.48
CA GLY A 218 -16.52 -27.74 5.52
C GLY A 218 -17.46 -26.60 5.92
N ASP A 219 -17.71 -26.43 7.22
CA ASP A 219 -18.52 -25.33 7.73
C ASP A 219 -17.82 -24.01 7.38
N GLU A 220 -18.41 -23.30 6.42
CA GLU A 220 -17.99 -21.97 6.04
C GLU A 220 -18.41 -20.97 7.11
N VAL A 221 -17.43 -20.32 7.72
CA VAL A 221 -17.67 -19.24 8.69
C VAL A 221 -17.31 -17.89 8.07
N PRO A 222 -18.03 -16.82 8.46
CA PRO A 222 -17.65 -15.46 8.04
C PRO A 222 -16.25 -15.13 8.56
N VAL A 223 -15.57 -14.21 7.88
CA VAL A 223 -14.29 -13.69 8.37
C VAL A 223 -14.53 -12.88 9.63
N ASP A 224 -13.72 -13.17 10.65
CA ASP A 224 -13.79 -12.49 11.94
C ASP A 224 -12.85 -11.28 11.97
N PHE A 225 -11.71 -11.37 11.28
CA PHE A 225 -10.67 -10.33 11.22
C PHE A 225 -10.18 -10.08 9.79
N ILE A 226 -10.02 -8.81 9.44
CA ILE A 226 -9.51 -8.38 8.14
C ILE A 226 -8.43 -7.31 8.31
N SER A 227 -7.31 -7.44 7.60
CA SER A 227 -6.23 -6.44 7.57
C SER A 227 -5.64 -6.22 6.20
N ASP A 228 -4.85 -5.14 6.07
CA ASP A 228 -4.23 -4.70 4.82
C ASP A 228 -5.25 -4.41 3.71
N ILE A 229 -6.30 -3.69 4.07
CA ILE A 229 -7.44 -3.36 3.21
C ILE A 229 -7.20 -2.13 2.31
N GLY A 230 -5.94 -1.90 1.93
CA GLY A 230 -5.53 -0.82 1.04
C GLY A 230 -5.16 -1.30 -0.36
N LEU A 231 -5.39 -0.46 -1.37
CA LEU A 231 -4.96 -0.62 -2.76
C LEU A 231 -3.92 0.45 -3.13
N GLN A 232 -2.79 0.03 -3.70
CA GLN A 232 -1.65 0.89 -4.05
C GLN A 232 -1.42 0.98 -5.56
N GLY A 233 -2.48 0.95 -6.36
CA GLY A 233 -2.45 1.07 -7.82
C GLY A 233 -3.82 1.54 -8.28
N PRO A 234 -4.10 1.69 -9.59
CA PRO A 234 -5.47 1.91 -10.05
C PRO A 234 -6.31 0.63 -9.80
N PRO A 235 -7.43 0.70 -9.07
CA PRO A 235 -7.98 1.87 -8.38
C PRO A 235 -7.30 2.07 -7.00
N CYS A 236 -6.93 3.31 -6.65
CA CYS A 236 -6.36 3.52 -5.32
C CYS A 236 -7.49 3.66 -4.31
N TYR A 237 -7.39 2.92 -3.21
CA TYR A 237 -8.43 2.92 -2.19
C TYR A 237 -7.88 2.54 -0.82
N TYR A 238 -8.31 3.29 0.17
CA TYR A 238 -8.03 3.09 1.59
C TYR A 238 -9.25 3.61 2.33
N ALA A 239 -10.03 2.73 2.96
CA ALA A 239 -11.25 3.12 3.66
C ALA A 239 -10.98 4.16 4.76
N SER A 240 -9.79 4.16 5.36
CA SER A 240 -9.37 5.09 6.41
C SER A 240 -8.83 6.44 5.91
N VAL A 241 -8.66 6.62 4.60
CA VAL A 241 -8.13 7.86 4.00
C VAL A 241 -9.16 8.50 3.08
N HIS A 242 -9.82 7.71 2.24
CA HIS A 242 -10.80 8.19 1.27
C HIS A 242 -12.13 8.53 1.93
N ASP A 243 -12.76 9.59 1.41
CA ASP A 243 -13.96 10.18 2.02
C ASP A 243 -15.14 9.22 1.92
N GLY A 244 -15.90 9.06 3.01
CA GLY A 244 -17.02 8.13 3.09
C GLY A 244 -16.63 6.69 3.44
N GLY A 245 -15.34 6.32 3.36
CA GLY A 245 -14.89 4.95 3.61
C GLY A 245 -15.12 4.49 5.04
N LEU A 246 -14.74 5.32 6.03
CA LEU A 246 -14.97 5.05 7.45
C LEU A 246 -16.45 5.11 7.81
N GLU A 247 -17.16 6.09 7.25
CA GLU A 247 -18.60 6.28 7.45
C GLU A 247 -19.38 5.08 6.91
N ASN A 248 -18.97 4.52 5.77
CA ASN A 248 -19.59 3.32 5.22
C ASN A 248 -19.37 2.09 6.13
N ILE A 249 -18.20 1.99 6.79
CA ILE A 249 -17.94 0.96 7.80
C ILE A 249 -18.86 1.17 9.02
N ALA A 250 -18.91 2.38 9.60
CA ALA A 250 -19.76 2.66 10.76
C ALA A 250 -21.25 2.44 10.48
N LYS A 251 -21.73 2.86 9.30
CA LYS A 251 -23.12 2.71 8.87
C LYS A 251 -23.59 1.26 8.87
N HIS A 252 -22.76 0.35 8.34
CA HIS A 252 -23.15 -1.05 8.14
C HIS A 252 -22.66 -1.99 9.25
N TYR A 253 -21.65 -1.57 10.01
CA TYR A 253 -21.10 -2.33 11.13
C TYR A 253 -20.96 -1.46 12.39
N PRO A 254 -22.07 -0.91 12.93
CA PRO A 254 -22.03 0.05 14.03
C PRO A 254 -21.49 -0.51 15.35
N ASN A 255 -21.42 -1.84 15.45
CA ASN A 255 -20.90 -2.59 16.60
C ASN A 255 -19.58 -3.30 16.29
N ALA A 256 -18.94 -3.07 15.13
CA ALA A 256 -17.65 -3.69 14.81
C ALA A 256 -16.52 -3.16 15.70
N THR A 257 -15.39 -3.85 15.64
CA THR A 257 -14.14 -3.36 16.21
C THR A 257 -13.26 -2.76 15.13
N ILE A 258 -12.80 -1.54 15.33
CA ILE A 258 -11.66 -0.96 14.62
C ILE A 258 -10.39 -1.29 15.40
N LEU A 259 -9.42 -1.90 14.72
CA LEU A 259 -8.09 -2.09 15.24
C LEU A 259 -7.12 -1.15 14.52
N LEU A 260 -6.28 -0.46 15.28
CA LEU A 260 -5.15 0.28 14.75
C LEU A 260 -3.88 -0.09 15.50
N VAL A 261 -2.93 -0.70 14.79
CA VAL A 261 -1.55 -0.85 15.29
C VAL A 261 -0.71 0.22 14.65
N ILE A 262 -0.26 1.17 15.46
CA ILE A 262 0.63 2.23 15.00
C ILE A 262 2.07 1.84 15.23
N ARG A 263 2.99 2.60 14.64
CA ARG A 263 4.42 2.39 14.82
C ARG A 263 5.17 3.72 14.73
N ASP A 264 6.45 3.75 15.06
CA ASP A 264 7.27 4.94 14.82
C ASP A 264 7.20 5.36 13.34
N ALA A 265 6.84 6.63 13.09
CA ALA A 265 6.53 7.12 11.75
C ALA A 265 7.76 7.12 10.82
N LYS A 266 8.95 7.39 11.36
CA LYS A 266 10.20 7.32 10.59
C LYS A 266 10.55 5.89 10.23
N SER A 267 10.39 4.97 11.18
CA SER A 267 10.55 3.53 10.97
C SER A 267 9.58 2.99 9.93
N LEU A 268 8.33 3.49 9.92
CA LEU A 268 7.36 3.19 8.87
C LEU A 268 7.86 3.69 7.51
N TYR A 269 8.28 4.95 7.39
CA TYR A 269 8.80 5.51 6.15
C TYR A 269 9.96 4.68 5.61
N ASN A 270 10.94 4.34 6.45
CA ASN A 270 12.07 3.50 6.06
C ASN A 270 11.63 2.11 5.59
N SER A 271 10.62 1.52 6.25
CA SER A 271 10.05 0.24 5.84
C SER A 271 9.32 0.31 4.49
N MET A 272 8.63 1.42 4.23
CA MET A 272 7.95 1.67 2.96
C MET A 272 8.93 1.96 1.82
N LYS A 273 9.96 2.78 2.07
CA LYS A 273 10.98 3.15 1.09
C LYS A 273 11.66 1.92 0.47
N GLY A 274 11.97 0.91 1.28
CA GLY A 274 12.55 -0.36 0.81
C GLY A 274 11.55 -1.36 0.22
N TRP A 275 10.26 -1.04 0.16
CA TRP A 275 9.20 -2.00 -0.17
C TRP A 275 8.55 -1.71 -1.53
N GLY A 276 9.19 -2.23 -2.58
CA GLY A 276 8.64 -2.33 -3.94
C GLY A 276 7.98 -1.04 -4.44
N SER A 277 8.66 0.09 -4.26
CA SER A 277 8.23 1.43 -4.71
C SER A 277 6.85 1.86 -4.20
N ILE A 278 6.44 1.41 -3.01
CA ILE A 278 5.12 1.74 -2.46
C ILE A 278 4.89 3.25 -2.34
N ILE A 279 5.89 4.03 -1.93
CA ILE A 279 5.79 5.49 -1.81
C ILE A 279 5.52 6.12 -3.17
N VAL A 280 6.27 5.71 -4.19
CA VAL A 280 6.06 6.16 -5.59
C VAL A 280 4.66 5.83 -6.05
N ARG A 281 4.13 4.64 -5.74
CA ARG A 281 2.77 4.25 -6.11
C ARG A 281 1.69 5.04 -5.38
N LEU A 282 1.86 5.30 -4.08
CA LEU A 282 0.95 6.14 -3.31
C LEU A 282 0.89 7.56 -3.86
N LYS A 283 2.04 8.14 -4.22
CA LYS A 283 2.08 9.42 -4.89
C LYS A 283 1.40 9.37 -6.27
N LYS A 284 1.86 8.46 -7.14
CA LYS A 284 1.46 8.41 -8.56
C LYS A 284 -0.01 8.06 -8.75
N TYR A 285 -0.52 7.06 -8.02
CA TYR A 285 -1.85 6.50 -8.27
C TYR A 285 -2.90 6.94 -7.25
N CYS A 286 -2.48 7.30 -6.02
CA CYS A 286 -3.41 7.76 -4.99
C CYS A 286 -3.41 9.28 -4.85
N GLY A 287 -2.43 9.98 -5.43
CA GLY A 287 -2.32 11.43 -5.29
C GLY A 287 -2.07 11.85 -3.85
N PHE A 288 -1.45 10.99 -3.05
CA PHE A 288 -1.14 11.26 -1.64
C PHE A 288 -0.02 12.30 -1.48
N ASP A 289 0.23 13.14 -2.49
CA ASP A 289 1.05 14.36 -2.45
C ASP A 289 0.20 15.65 -2.45
N GLY A 290 -1.13 15.52 -2.46
CA GLY A 290 -2.05 16.66 -2.43
C GLY A 290 -2.39 17.25 -3.81
N LYS A 291 -1.91 16.64 -4.90
CA LYS A 291 -2.02 17.23 -6.25
C LYS A 291 -3.19 16.73 -7.09
N LEU A 292 -3.76 15.56 -6.79
CA LEU A 292 -4.79 14.95 -7.64
C LEU A 292 -6.21 15.46 -7.36
N HIS A 293 -6.47 16.10 -6.22
CA HIS A 293 -7.82 16.55 -5.85
C HIS A 293 -7.83 17.94 -5.23
N ASP A 294 -8.91 18.67 -5.51
CA ASP A 294 -9.32 19.85 -4.75
C ASP A 294 -10.34 19.39 -3.71
N GLY A 295 -9.92 19.35 -2.46
CA GLY A 295 -10.71 18.87 -1.33
C GLY A 295 -10.42 19.67 -0.07
N GLU A 296 -11.18 19.42 1.00
CA GLU A 296 -10.96 20.07 2.28
C GLU A 296 -9.54 19.78 2.79
N ASN A 297 -8.83 20.82 3.24
CA ASN A 297 -7.43 20.75 3.69
C ASN A 297 -6.40 20.31 2.63
N MET A 298 -6.78 20.09 1.38
CA MET A 298 -5.82 19.70 0.33
C MET A 298 -4.80 20.80 0.05
N GLU A 299 -5.17 22.07 0.20
CA GLU A 299 -4.24 23.20 0.14
C GLU A 299 -3.12 23.07 1.20
N TYR A 300 -3.47 22.68 2.43
CA TYR A 300 -2.48 22.46 3.49
C TYR A 300 -1.50 21.35 3.11
N TRP A 301 -2.00 20.21 2.63
CA TRP A 301 -1.17 19.06 2.25
C TRP A 301 -0.31 19.35 1.02
N ARG A 302 -0.86 20.03 0.02
CA ARG A 302 -0.15 20.48 -1.18
C ARG A 302 0.96 21.47 -0.82
N ASN A 303 0.66 22.45 0.02
CA ASN A 303 1.65 23.43 0.50
C ASN A 303 2.76 22.76 1.31
N MET A 304 2.42 21.80 2.18
CA MET A 304 3.42 21.00 2.88
C MET A 304 4.30 20.23 1.89
N TYR A 305 3.69 19.57 0.90
CA TYR A 305 4.44 18.82 -0.10
C TYR A 305 5.38 19.71 -0.93
N ASP A 306 4.86 20.85 -1.44
CA ASP A 306 5.59 21.75 -2.33
C ASP A 306 6.65 22.61 -1.60
N SER A 307 6.46 22.88 -0.31
CA SER A 307 7.43 23.63 0.50
C SER A 307 8.65 22.80 0.93
N LEU A 308 8.54 21.47 0.87
CA LEU A 308 9.63 20.58 1.26
C LEU A 308 10.61 20.38 0.09
N PRO A 309 11.92 20.53 0.30
CA PRO A 309 12.92 20.14 -0.69
C PRO A 309 12.72 18.68 -1.11
N LYS A 310 12.99 18.31 -2.38
CA LYS A 310 12.87 16.91 -2.87
C LYS A 310 13.52 15.87 -1.92
N ARG A 311 14.61 16.25 -1.23
CA ARG A 311 15.33 15.41 -0.25
C ARG A 311 14.60 15.21 1.10
N ARG A 312 13.43 15.83 1.31
CA ARG A 312 12.63 15.76 2.54
C ARG A 312 11.28 15.03 2.37
N GLU A 313 11.22 14.09 1.42
CA GLU A 313 10.05 13.20 1.27
C GLU A 313 9.67 12.48 2.58
N GLU A 314 10.67 12.13 3.40
CA GLU A 314 10.47 11.55 4.73
C GLU A 314 9.56 12.41 5.61
N GLU A 315 9.81 13.72 5.67
CA GLU A 315 9.08 14.65 6.55
C GLU A 315 7.59 14.69 6.15
N TYR A 316 7.31 14.69 4.85
CA TYR A 316 5.95 14.61 4.34
C TYR A 316 5.27 13.28 4.72
N CYS A 317 5.92 12.13 4.45
CA CYS A 317 5.35 10.82 4.75
C CYS A 317 5.10 10.60 6.24
N VAL A 318 6.00 11.12 7.11
CA VAL A 318 5.82 11.10 8.56
C VAL A 318 4.58 11.90 8.95
N ASN A 319 4.42 13.13 8.44
CA ASN A 319 3.24 13.95 8.70
C ASN A 319 1.95 13.31 8.19
N PHE A 320 1.97 12.74 6.99
CA PHE A 320 0.84 12.01 6.41
C PHE A 320 0.40 10.85 7.32
N TYR A 321 1.34 10.04 7.80
CA TYR A 321 1.03 8.91 8.67
C TYR A 321 0.46 9.34 10.04
N HIS A 322 0.97 10.42 10.60
CA HIS A 322 0.41 10.99 11.83
C HIS A 322 -1.02 11.52 11.62
N ALA A 323 -1.30 12.17 10.49
CA ALA A 323 -2.65 12.65 10.18
C ALA A 323 -3.62 11.50 9.87
N HIS A 324 -3.14 10.41 9.25
CA HIS A 324 -3.91 9.18 9.09
C HIS A 324 -4.32 8.59 10.46
N THR A 325 -3.35 8.49 11.38
CA THR A 325 -3.60 8.05 12.76
C THR A 325 -4.60 8.98 13.45
N GLN A 326 -4.41 10.30 13.33
CA GLN A 326 -5.31 11.31 13.88
C GLN A 326 -6.74 11.14 13.35
N LYS A 327 -6.92 10.99 12.03
CA LYS A 327 -8.25 10.81 11.41
C LYS A 327 -8.99 9.62 12.01
N ILE A 328 -8.30 8.49 12.18
CA ILE A 328 -8.89 7.28 12.79
C ILE A 328 -9.25 7.51 14.26
N ARG A 329 -8.38 8.18 15.02
CA ARG A 329 -8.64 8.53 16.43
C ARG A 329 -9.84 9.46 16.58
N GLU A 330 -9.94 10.51 15.76
CA GLU A 330 -11.09 11.43 15.73
C GLU A 330 -12.39 10.71 15.32
N PHE A 331 -12.29 9.81 14.35
CA PHE A 331 -13.40 8.94 13.97
C PHE A 331 -13.86 8.03 15.13
N ALA A 332 -12.93 7.39 15.84
CA ALA A 332 -13.24 6.54 16.98
C ALA A 332 -13.94 7.32 18.12
N MET A 333 -13.50 8.55 18.38
CA MET A 333 -14.10 9.43 19.39
C MET A 333 -15.52 9.90 19.02
N SER A 334 -15.81 10.06 17.72
CA SER A 334 -17.15 10.41 17.23
C SER A 334 -18.08 9.21 17.10
N HIS A 335 -17.55 7.98 17.10
CA HIS A 335 -18.31 6.73 16.93
C HIS A 335 -18.14 5.78 18.12
N LEU A 336 -18.43 6.25 19.32
CA LEU A 336 -18.29 5.46 20.55
C LEU A 336 -19.14 4.19 20.60
N SER A 337 -20.14 4.01 19.72
CA SER A 337 -20.87 2.74 19.60
C SER A 337 -19.97 1.60 19.08
N MET A 338 -18.99 1.93 18.22
CA MET A 338 -18.00 0.98 17.75
C MET A 338 -16.97 0.72 18.85
N THR A 339 -16.27 -0.41 18.74
CA THR A 339 -15.11 -0.69 19.59
C THR A 339 -13.85 -0.22 18.91
N TYR A 340 -12.96 0.45 19.63
CA TYR A 340 -11.64 0.85 19.14
C TYR A 340 -10.56 0.23 20.03
N VAL A 341 -9.54 -0.32 19.40
CA VAL A 341 -8.35 -0.85 20.06
C VAL A 341 -7.12 -0.32 19.35
N GLU A 342 -6.20 0.26 20.12
CA GLU A 342 -4.92 0.76 19.61
C GLU A 342 -3.75 0.17 20.38
N ALA A 343 -2.66 -0.10 19.67
CA ALA A 343 -1.38 -0.50 20.26
C ALA A 343 -0.19 -0.03 19.39
N GLU A 344 0.96 0.21 20.03
CA GLU A 344 2.21 0.58 19.37
C GLU A 344 3.04 -0.67 19.07
N LEU A 345 3.47 -0.83 17.82
CA LEU A 345 4.22 -1.99 17.33
C LEU A 345 5.55 -2.17 18.06
N GLU A 346 6.28 -1.08 18.29
CA GLU A 346 7.58 -1.08 18.95
C GLU A 346 7.47 -1.17 20.49
N ASN A 347 6.27 -1.18 21.06
CA ASN A 347 6.10 -1.35 22.49
C ASN A 347 6.43 -2.81 22.87
N LYS A 348 7.42 -2.99 23.76
CA LYS A 348 7.87 -4.30 24.25
C LYS A 348 6.74 -5.12 24.90
N ASP A 349 5.72 -4.45 25.42
CA ASP A 349 4.58 -5.04 26.11
C ASP A 349 3.34 -5.16 25.19
N ILE A 350 3.49 -5.00 23.87
CA ILE A 350 2.37 -5.09 22.89
C ILE A 350 1.54 -6.37 23.07
N GLY A 351 2.17 -7.51 23.35
CA GLY A 351 1.46 -8.78 23.59
C GLY A 351 0.52 -8.69 24.78
N THR A 352 0.99 -8.12 25.88
CA THR A 352 0.20 -7.92 27.10
C THR A 352 -0.90 -6.88 26.90
N ILE A 353 -0.60 -5.79 26.18
CA ILE A 353 -1.57 -4.74 25.82
C ILE A 353 -2.69 -5.34 24.97
N LEU A 354 -2.36 -6.11 23.94
CA LEU A 354 -3.36 -6.76 23.09
C LEU A 354 -4.14 -7.84 23.85
N GLN A 355 -3.49 -8.62 24.72
CA GLN A 355 -4.18 -9.60 25.56
C GLN A 355 -5.24 -8.94 26.45
N LYS A 356 -4.92 -7.79 27.07
CA LYS A 356 -5.86 -7.03 27.90
C LYS A 356 -7.16 -6.72 27.15
N TYR A 357 -7.08 -6.33 25.88
CA TYR A 357 -8.26 -5.95 25.10
C TYR A 357 -8.94 -7.11 24.37
N THR A 358 -8.20 -8.17 24.04
CA THR A 358 -8.69 -9.23 23.14
C THR A 358 -8.86 -10.60 23.78
N LYS A 359 -8.26 -10.85 24.95
CA LYS A 359 -8.05 -12.17 25.59
C LYS A 359 -7.14 -13.14 24.82
N VAL A 360 -6.62 -12.76 23.65
CA VAL A 360 -5.66 -13.59 22.90
C VAL A 360 -4.30 -13.55 23.59
N SER A 361 -3.64 -14.70 23.72
CA SER A 361 -2.41 -14.79 24.51
C SER A 361 -1.27 -13.95 23.91
N PRO A 362 -0.39 -13.37 24.74
CA PRO A 362 0.69 -12.49 24.29
C PRO A 362 1.69 -13.23 23.39
N GLU A 363 1.84 -14.54 23.56
CA GLU A 363 2.71 -15.41 22.74
C GLU A 363 2.25 -15.53 21.29
N CYS A 364 0.99 -15.17 20.99
CA CYS A 364 0.50 -15.11 19.62
C CYS A 364 1.08 -13.92 18.83
N VAL A 365 1.71 -12.94 19.49
CA VAL A 365 2.38 -11.84 18.79
C VAL A 365 3.68 -12.35 18.19
N MET A 366 3.76 -12.34 16.86
CA MET A 366 4.91 -12.82 16.11
C MET A 366 5.55 -11.71 15.27
N ASN A 367 6.87 -11.77 15.13
CA ASN A 367 7.62 -10.97 14.17
C ASN A 367 7.41 -11.57 12.76
N CYS A 368 6.57 -10.92 11.95
CA CYS A 368 6.21 -11.41 10.62
C CYS A 368 6.84 -10.57 9.51
N HIS A 369 7.43 -11.25 8.54
CA HIS A 369 8.08 -10.68 7.37
C HIS A 369 7.31 -11.01 6.09
N PRO A 370 7.24 -10.06 5.16
CA PRO A 370 6.47 -10.26 3.94
C PRO A 370 7.23 -11.08 2.88
N GLY A 371 6.50 -12.02 2.27
CA GLY A 371 6.84 -12.62 0.98
C GLY A 371 7.81 -13.81 0.98
N PRO A 372 7.84 -14.59 -0.12
CA PRO A 372 8.75 -15.74 -0.27
C PRO A 372 10.21 -15.32 -0.49
N PHE A 373 10.47 -14.09 -0.97
CA PHE A 373 11.83 -13.59 -1.14
C PHE A 373 12.57 -13.51 0.20
N TRP A 374 11.94 -12.97 1.24
CA TRP A 374 12.51 -12.92 2.57
C TRP A 374 12.81 -14.32 3.11
N VAL A 375 11.84 -15.23 2.98
CA VAL A 375 11.98 -16.64 3.38
C VAL A 375 13.15 -17.31 2.69
N LYS A 376 13.30 -17.12 1.36
CA LYS A 376 14.43 -17.63 0.58
C LYS A 376 15.76 -17.01 1.02
N LYS A 377 15.82 -15.69 1.16
CA LYS A 377 17.04 -14.95 1.54
C LYS A 377 17.56 -15.36 2.91
N HIS A 378 16.66 -15.67 3.84
CA HIS A 378 17.02 -16.03 5.22
C HIS A 378 16.97 -17.53 5.49
N ASN A 379 16.70 -18.36 4.47
CA ASN A 379 16.58 -19.81 4.55
C ASN A 379 15.64 -20.27 5.69
N THR A 380 14.48 -19.64 5.79
CA THR A 380 13.49 -19.95 6.83
C THR A 380 12.34 -20.78 6.26
N THR A 381 11.55 -21.42 7.13
CA THR A 381 10.34 -22.18 6.73
C THR A 381 9.04 -21.40 6.97
N SER A 382 9.12 -20.30 7.72
CA SER A 382 7.97 -19.49 8.11
C SER A 382 8.22 -18.02 7.80
N LYS A 383 7.13 -17.31 7.54
CA LYS A 383 7.10 -15.85 7.44
C LYS A 383 7.04 -15.17 8.81
N CYS A 384 6.60 -15.89 9.84
CA CYS A 384 6.40 -15.38 11.18
C CYS A 384 7.21 -16.19 12.19
N HIS A 385 7.87 -15.48 13.10
CA HIS A 385 8.69 -16.06 14.16
C HIS A 385 8.26 -15.48 15.52
N PRO A 386 8.40 -16.22 16.63
CA PRO A 386 8.29 -15.64 17.95
C PRO A 386 9.23 -14.43 18.10
N ILE A 387 8.84 -13.45 18.90
CA ILE A 387 9.66 -12.25 19.16
C ILE A 387 11.03 -12.69 19.70
N GLY A 388 12.11 -12.09 19.18
CA GLY A 388 13.50 -12.44 19.53
C GLY A 388 14.05 -13.71 18.87
N GLN A 389 13.24 -14.44 18.10
CA GLN A 389 13.67 -15.64 17.36
C GLN A 389 13.76 -15.40 15.85
N ASN A 390 13.91 -14.13 15.43
CA ASN A 390 14.03 -13.78 14.03
C ASN A 390 15.42 -14.16 13.50
N PRO A 391 15.53 -15.07 12.50
CA PRO A 391 16.82 -15.51 11.98
C PRO A 391 17.66 -14.38 11.35
N ALA A 392 17.04 -13.28 10.93
CA ALA A 392 17.77 -12.11 10.42
C ALA A 392 18.47 -11.33 11.54
N GLU A 393 17.87 -11.26 12.73
CA GLU A 393 18.43 -10.57 13.90
C GLU A 393 19.57 -11.39 14.50
N LEU A 394 19.38 -12.72 14.62
CA LEU A 394 20.37 -13.64 15.18
C LEU A 394 21.71 -13.69 14.40
N LYS A 395 21.72 -13.32 13.12
CA LYS A 395 22.95 -13.26 12.31
C LYS A 395 23.79 -12.02 12.61
N ASN A 396 23.15 -10.91 12.98
CA ASN A 396 23.85 -9.66 13.27
C ASN A 396 24.48 -9.69 14.67
N ASP A 397 23.96 -10.53 15.57
CA ASP A 397 24.49 -10.69 16.93
C ASP A 397 25.65 -11.70 17.02
N GLN A 398 25.99 -12.40 15.93
CA GLN A 398 27.20 -13.21 15.93
C GLN A 398 28.40 -12.26 15.95
N PRO A 399 29.27 -12.33 16.98
CA PRO A 399 30.49 -11.52 17.00
C PRO A 399 31.19 -11.79 15.68
N LEU A 400 31.53 -10.71 14.96
CA LEU A 400 32.44 -10.78 13.83
C LEU A 400 33.61 -11.62 14.34
N LYS A 401 33.73 -12.85 13.83
CA LYS A 401 34.90 -13.65 14.14
C LYS A 401 36.05 -12.81 13.62
N ASP A 402 36.85 -12.28 14.54
CA ASP A 402 38.10 -11.62 14.19
C ASP A 402 38.83 -12.62 13.30
N GLU A 403 38.88 -12.33 11.99
CA GLU A 403 39.68 -13.07 11.03
C GLU A 403 41.15 -12.67 11.25
N ASP A 404 41.62 -12.89 12.47
CA ASP A 404 43.03 -12.92 12.83
C ASP A 404 43.50 -14.35 12.57
N ASP A 405 43.66 -14.72 11.30
CA ASP A 405 44.55 -15.83 10.95
C ASP A 405 45.38 -15.45 9.73
N GLU A 406 46.63 -15.10 10.04
CA GLU A 406 47.74 -14.90 9.12
C GLU A 406 47.96 -16.18 8.29
N GLY A 407 47.38 -16.22 7.09
CA GLY A 407 47.53 -17.33 6.16
C GLY A 407 47.80 -16.85 4.75
N ASP A 408 49.03 -16.41 4.51
CA ASP A 408 49.61 -16.14 3.19
C ASP A 408 49.29 -17.30 2.22
N ASN A 409 48.35 -17.07 1.31
CA ASN A 409 48.20 -17.87 0.10
C ASN A 409 47.66 -17.00 -1.03
N SER A 410 48.62 -16.50 -1.78
CA SER A 410 48.49 -16.10 -3.17
C SER A 410 47.96 -17.28 -4.00
N ASP A 411 46.72 -17.22 -4.48
CA ASP A 411 46.47 -17.52 -5.90
C ASP A 411 45.10 -17.03 -6.38
N GLY A 412 45.11 -16.49 -7.59
CA GLY A 412 44.05 -15.68 -8.19
C GLY A 412 42.74 -16.38 -8.49
N GLY A 413 41.67 -15.60 -8.41
CA GLY A 413 40.32 -15.99 -8.82
C GLY A 413 39.42 -14.77 -8.93
N ASN A 414 39.63 -13.97 -9.96
CA ASN A 414 38.83 -12.80 -10.30
C ASN A 414 37.39 -13.24 -10.61
N ALA A 415 36.46 -13.07 -9.67
CA ALA A 415 35.02 -13.29 -9.87
C ALA A 415 34.30 -11.94 -9.75
N ASP A 416 34.37 -11.22 -10.86
CA ASP A 416 33.48 -10.14 -11.24
C ASP A 416 32.01 -10.58 -11.08
N SER A 417 31.33 -9.94 -10.12
CA SER A 417 29.87 -10.02 -9.97
C SER A 417 29.28 -8.62 -10.03
N GLY A 418 29.47 -8.00 -11.20
CA GLY A 418 28.58 -6.97 -11.69
C GLY A 418 27.18 -7.54 -11.96
N ASP A 419 26.20 -7.06 -11.20
CA ASP A 419 24.88 -6.75 -11.74
C ASP A 419 24.36 -5.51 -11.00
N GLY A 420 24.97 -4.39 -11.39
CA GLY A 420 24.44 -3.06 -11.17
C GLY A 420 23.37 -2.80 -12.22
N SER A 421 22.17 -2.48 -11.74
CA SER A 421 21.25 -1.58 -12.43
C SER A 421 21.02 -0.39 -11.52
N ASP A 422 22.10 0.37 -11.33
CA ASP A 422 22.04 1.78 -11.01
C ASP A 422 21.58 2.49 -12.29
N ASP A 423 20.25 2.64 -12.44
CA ASP A 423 19.70 3.66 -13.33
C ASP A 423 19.95 5.01 -12.63
N GLU A 424 21.16 5.54 -12.82
CA GLU A 424 21.45 6.94 -12.59
C GLU A 424 20.52 7.77 -13.48
N ILE A 425 19.52 8.38 -12.84
CA ILE A 425 18.78 9.48 -13.41
C ILE A 425 19.75 10.66 -13.48
N GLU A 426 20.34 10.88 -14.65
CA GLU A 426 21.01 12.14 -14.99
C GLU A 426 19.96 13.26 -14.94
N ASP A 427 19.85 13.92 -13.78
CA ASP A 427 19.16 15.21 -13.66
C ASP A 427 20.06 16.25 -14.36
N ASP A 428 19.69 16.58 -15.59
CA ASP A 428 20.24 17.66 -16.41
C ASP A 428 20.02 19.00 -15.69
N ILE A 429 21.02 19.45 -14.92
CA ILE A 429 21.06 20.77 -14.28
C ILE A 429 21.41 21.79 -15.37
N GLY A 430 20.37 22.39 -15.95
CA GLY A 430 20.50 23.62 -16.71
C GLY A 430 20.88 24.78 -15.80
N ASP A 431 22.16 25.16 -15.80
CA ASP A 431 22.65 26.42 -15.24
C ASP A 431 22.10 27.61 -16.08
N GLU A 432 21.05 28.28 -15.59
CA GLU A 432 20.74 29.65 -16.02
C GLU A 432 21.54 30.66 -15.18
N ASN A 433 22.63 31.14 -15.78
CA ASN A 433 23.31 32.36 -15.37
C ASN A 433 22.41 33.59 -15.60
N GLY A 434 21.71 34.02 -14.54
CA GLY A 434 21.12 35.35 -14.45
C GLY A 434 22.14 36.38 -13.97
N LYS A 435 22.65 37.21 -14.89
CA LYS A 435 23.32 38.47 -14.58
C LYS A 435 22.28 39.52 -14.17
N THR A 436 22.45 40.11 -12.99
CA THR A 436 22.06 41.49 -12.68
C THR A 436 23.29 42.38 -12.71
#